data_AF-A0AAV4VDT5-F1
#
_entry.id   AF-A0AAV4VDT5-F1
#
_cell.length_a   1.000
_cell.length_b   1.000
_cell.length_c   1.000
_cell.angle_alpha   90.00
_cell.angle_beta   90.00
_cell.angle_gamma   90.00
#
_symmetry.space_group_name_H-M   'P 1'
#
loop_
_entity.id
_entity.type
_entity.pdbx_description
1 polymer ?
#
loop_
_entity_poly.entity_id
_entity_poly.type
_entity_poly.pdbx_seq_one_letter_code
_entity_poly.pdbx_strand_id
1 'polypeptide(L)'
;MFVSEFSIWLNAAHERYLAAKKLIENSKNDPPGDPYKSNYEAREILAPMLAELEKYWIGIGSLQTKLLSALLKYELGVISIATDETSAGCGILTSALNEIREIAEQPECCHLAINTLNQLGLLWSKRGSEEKSLKYLLEAKTIYENYKANNSVRPLDFEEIFTMENASSQNWNSFEKTFTHTLFYMAQVYEHLKDGAKTAEYCKETLRRQLEFKDYDRIEWTANCTTLSLYFVQEKLFPEARHLLCCSQYLLSDCRPEPTMDRRIADQQRDQIRNSKAFVATCWAKYCNAVLAEPQNPEKDCKNIPQIDRFINVWPLVIQESEIPCQIKNYDEARAVFLWGIKCIDAAKSYFRLNEYATNYSQLVEEHSKLFKNLAAHDPDLNRQCKMHKRRMDQLTALVRSLNPQFYMSLCRQLQFELGEICHEMIHLKTRIANETIEGISISKAAKISSLATQGISHFENFINTFKDKEGKLPDTFSEDNVRPILIAHFYIGRYCSKLLETDPNNKEHNLSKLKEYFTFVVKYVEANPDHASTIENELPLAKEMLEYMTERANQVVMSATS
;
A
#
# COMPACT_ATOMS: atom_id res chain seq x y z
N MET A 1 -9.74 50.90 -41.74
CA MET A 1 -10.11 50.10 -40.56
C MET A 1 -8.95 50.24 -39.60
N PHE A 2 -9.06 51.11 -38.58
CA PHE A 2 -7.95 51.36 -37.65
C PHE A 2 -7.89 50.18 -36.67
N VAL A 3 -6.76 49.46 -36.66
CA VAL A 3 -6.45 48.49 -35.61
C VAL A 3 -6.25 49.27 -34.32
N SER A 4 -6.96 48.91 -33.24
CA SER A 4 -6.80 49.60 -31.96
C SER A 4 -5.39 49.38 -31.40
N GLU A 5 -4.83 50.35 -30.67
CA GLU A 5 -3.52 50.18 -30.00
C GLU A 5 -3.51 48.94 -29.08
N PHE A 6 -4.65 48.65 -28.45
CA PHE A 6 -4.85 47.45 -27.66
C PHE A 6 -4.73 46.17 -28.50
N SER A 7 -5.33 46.12 -29.69
CA SER A 7 -5.24 44.97 -30.59
C SER A 7 -3.79 44.72 -31.08
N ILE A 8 -3.00 45.78 -31.28
CA ILE A 8 -1.57 45.65 -31.61
C ILE A 8 -0.81 45.06 -30.43
N TRP A 9 -1.03 45.60 -29.23
CA TRP A 9 -0.41 45.08 -28.01
C TRP A 9 -0.81 43.63 -27.73
N LEU A 10 -2.08 43.30 -27.92
CA LEU A 10 -2.64 41.96 -27.68
C LEU A 10 -1.99 40.88 -28.54
N ASN A 11 -1.76 41.16 -29.83
CA ASN A 11 -1.05 40.24 -30.72
C ASN A 11 0.41 40.02 -30.26
N ALA A 12 1.12 41.08 -29.90
CA ALA A 12 2.48 40.97 -29.39
C ALA A 12 2.54 40.24 -28.03
N ALA A 13 1.57 40.49 -27.16
CA ALA A 13 1.42 39.82 -25.86
C ALA A 13 1.15 38.32 -26.04
N HIS A 14 0.34 37.94 -27.04
CA HIS A 14 0.08 36.54 -27.35
C HIS A 14 1.36 35.80 -27.79
N GLU A 15 2.16 36.37 -28.68
CA GLU A 15 3.45 35.77 -29.09
C GLU A 15 4.42 35.61 -27.90
N ARG A 16 4.50 36.63 -27.04
CA ARG A 16 5.29 36.58 -25.79
C ARG A 16 4.80 35.48 -24.85
N TYR A 17 3.48 35.35 -24.69
CA TYR A 17 2.87 34.31 -23.86
C TYR A 17 3.22 32.91 -24.39
N LEU A 18 3.09 32.67 -25.70
CA LEU A 18 3.47 31.38 -26.31
C LEU A 18 4.96 31.06 -26.11
N ALA A 19 5.83 32.06 -26.21
CA ALA A 19 7.25 31.90 -25.92
C ALA A 19 7.50 31.51 -24.45
N ALA A 20 6.85 32.18 -23.50
CA ALA A 20 6.93 31.85 -22.08
C ALA A 20 6.37 30.45 -21.78
N LYS A 21 5.23 30.07 -22.36
CA LYS A 21 4.63 28.74 -22.20
C LYS A 21 5.59 27.62 -22.66
N LYS A 22 6.24 27.82 -23.80
CA LYS A 22 7.25 26.88 -24.31
C LYS A 22 8.45 26.72 -23.36
N LEU A 23 8.84 27.79 -22.65
CA LEU A 23 9.88 27.70 -21.62
C LEU A 23 9.39 26.88 -20.42
N ILE A 24 8.19 27.17 -19.92
CA ILE A 24 7.57 26.44 -18.79
C ILE A 24 7.48 24.95 -19.09
N GLU A 25 7.03 24.56 -20.29
CA GLU A 25 6.94 23.16 -20.72
C GLU A 25 8.30 22.45 -20.75
N ASN A 26 9.37 23.17 -21.12
CA ASN A 26 10.73 22.65 -21.19
C ASN A 26 11.47 22.63 -19.86
N SER A 27 10.93 23.23 -18.79
CA SER A 27 11.56 23.31 -17.47
C SER A 27 11.95 21.95 -16.88
N LYS A 28 11.24 20.87 -17.24
CA LYS A 28 11.57 19.49 -16.82
C LYS A 28 12.92 18.99 -17.36
N ASN A 29 13.44 19.65 -18.39
CA ASN A 29 14.71 19.34 -19.05
C ASN A 29 15.83 20.32 -18.65
N ASP A 30 15.60 21.18 -17.65
CA ASP A 30 16.62 22.10 -17.16
C ASP A 30 17.85 21.32 -16.65
N PRO A 31 19.07 21.80 -16.93
CA PRO A 31 20.29 21.11 -16.54
C PRO A 31 20.41 21.11 -15.01
N PRO A 32 20.93 20.02 -14.39
CA PRO A 32 21.09 19.97 -12.93
C PRO A 32 21.96 21.09 -12.34
N GLY A 33 22.85 21.69 -13.15
CA GLY A 33 23.70 22.81 -12.74
C GLY A 33 23.02 24.18 -12.79
N ASP A 34 21.81 24.28 -13.33
CA ASP A 34 21.04 25.53 -13.43
C ASP A 34 19.53 25.22 -13.26
N PRO A 35 19.10 24.85 -12.03
CA PRO A 35 17.73 24.44 -11.78
C PRO A 35 16.76 25.61 -11.97
N TYR A 36 15.59 25.31 -12.53
CA TYR A 36 14.50 26.26 -12.77
C TYR A 36 14.81 27.39 -13.77
N LYS A 37 15.93 27.31 -14.51
CA LYS A 37 16.32 28.30 -15.52
C LYS A 37 15.16 28.70 -16.42
N SER A 38 14.46 27.72 -17.00
CA SER A 38 13.38 28.01 -17.94
C SER A 38 12.20 28.73 -17.26
N ASN A 39 11.93 28.43 -15.99
CA ASN A 39 10.88 29.10 -15.21
C ASN A 39 11.25 30.56 -14.89
N TYR A 40 12.51 30.84 -14.58
CA TYR A 40 12.99 32.22 -14.40
C TYR A 40 12.95 32.99 -15.72
N GLU A 41 13.38 32.41 -16.84
CA GLU A 41 13.28 33.05 -18.16
C GLU A 41 11.82 33.34 -18.56
N ALA A 42 10.89 32.44 -18.26
CA ALA A 42 9.46 32.67 -18.46
C ALA A 42 8.94 33.84 -17.59
N ARG A 43 9.38 33.93 -16.34
CA ARG A 43 9.02 35.02 -15.41
C ARG A 43 9.46 36.39 -15.95
N GLU A 44 10.66 36.48 -16.52
CA GLU A 44 11.18 37.72 -17.13
C GLU A 44 10.36 38.18 -18.34
N ILE A 45 9.61 37.29 -18.99
CA ILE A 45 8.69 37.64 -20.07
C ILE A 45 7.32 38.07 -19.52
N LEU A 46 6.77 37.28 -18.59
CA LEU A 46 5.41 37.40 -18.09
C LEU A 46 5.21 38.57 -17.12
N ALA A 47 6.16 38.81 -16.21
CA ALA A 47 6.02 39.85 -15.19
C ALA A 47 5.97 41.27 -15.79
N PRO A 48 6.85 41.66 -16.75
CA PRO A 48 6.72 42.94 -17.44
C PRO A 48 5.42 43.04 -18.23
N MET A 49 4.98 41.95 -18.85
CA MET A 49 3.73 41.93 -19.63
C MET A 49 2.50 42.17 -18.74
N LEU A 50 2.46 41.58 -17.53
CA LEU A 50 1.42 41.87 -16.56
C LEU A 50 1.45 43.33 -16.12
N ALA A 51 2.64 43.89 -15.84
CA ALA A 51 2.77 45.29 -15.46
C ALA A 51 2.31 46.26 -16.58
N GLU A 52 2.59 45.94 -17.84
CA GLU A 52 2.06 46.69 -19.00
C GLU A 52 0.53 46.61 -19.05
N LEU A 53 -0.05 45.42 -18.88
CA LEU A 53 -1.50 45.20 -18.85
C LEU A 53 -2.18 46.02 -17.74
N GLU A 54 -1.67 45.93 -16.52
CA GLU A 54 -2.21 46.65 -15.36
C GLU A 54 -2.08 48.17 -15.50
N LYS A 55 -1.01 48.66 -16.12
CA LYS A 55 -0.77 50.09 -16.26
C LYS A 55 -1.60 50.75 -17.35
N TYR A 56 -1.74 50.10 -18.51
CA TYR A 56 -2.27 50.75 -19.71
C TYR A 56 -3.65 50.24 -20.13
N TRP A 57 -3.99 48.99 -19.82
CA TRP A 57 -5.13 48.32 -20.43
C TRP A 57 -6.22 47.92 -19.44
N ILE A 58 -5.89 47.68 -18.16
CA ILE A 58 -6.88 47.23 -17.17
C ILE A 58 -8.01 48.25 -16.95
N GLY A 59 -7.73 49.53 -17.16
CA GLY A 59 -8.72 50.62 -17.09
C GLY A 59 -9.78 50.56 -18.18
N ILE A 60 -9.58 49.77 -19.25
CA ILE A 60 -10.61 49.48 -20.26
C ILE A 60 -11.79 48.74 -19.61
N GLY A 61 -11.54 47.95 -18.56
CA GLY A 61 -12.57 47.23 -17.82
C GLY A 61 -13.26 46.12 -18.63
N SER A 62 -12.65 45.67 -19.73
CA SER A 62 -13.20 44.58 -20.54
C SER A 62 -13.03 43.22 -19.85
N LEU A 63 -13.91 42.27 -20.18
CA LEU A 63 -13.78 40.88 -19.74
C LEU A 63 -12.41 40.30 -20.14
N GLN A 64 -11.98 40.55 -21.38
CA GLN A 64 -10.71 40.05 -21.90
C GLN A 64 -9.51 40.55 -21.09
N THR A 65 -9.45 41.85 -20.76
CA THR A 65 -8.36 42.42 -19.94
C THR A 65 -8.34 41.83 -18.53
N LYS A 66 -9.51 41.52 -17.97
CA LYS A 66 -9.65 40.89 -16.65
C LYS A 66 -9.15 39.44 -16.68
N LEU A 67 -9.52 38.67 -17.71
CA LEU A 67 -9.08 37.29 -17.90
C LEU A 67 -7.56 37.21 -18.16
N LEU A 68 -7.01 38.11 -18.98
CA LEU A 68 -5.57 38.17 -19.23
C LEU A 68 -4.80 38.50 -17.94
N SER A 69 -5.28 39.44 -17.12
CA SER A 69 -4.67 39.74 -15.81
C SER A 69 -4.58 38.50 -14.94
N ALA A 70 -5.71 37.79 -14.80
CA ALA A 70 -5.78 36.58 -14.01
C ALA A 70 -4.94 35.43 -14.58
N LEU A 71 -4.89 35.26 -15.90
CA LEU A 71 -4.06 34.24 -16.56
C LEU A 71 -2.57 34.50 -16.28
N LEU A 72 -2.10 35.73 -16.44
CA LEU A 72 -0.69 36.06 -16.19
C LEU A 72 -0.32 35.91 -14.71
N LYS A 73 -1.23 36.28 -13.80
CA LYS A 73 -1.07 36.01 -12.36
C LYS A 73 -1.06 34.51 -12.07
N TYR A 74 -1.90 33.72 -12.73
CA TYR A 74 -1.89 32.27 -12.61
C TYR A 74 -0.52 31.69 -12.97
N GLU A 75 0.01 32.01 -14.16
CA GLU A 75 1.31 31.50 -14.62
C GLU A 75 2.45 31.93 -13.68
N LEU A 76 2.50 33.21 -13.30
CA LEU A 76 3.50 33.71 -12.36
C LEU A 76 3.40 33.04 -10.99
N GLY A 77 2.18 32.81 -10.51
CA GLY A 77 1.92 32.10 -9.26
C GLY A 77 2.40 30.65 -9.30
N VAL A 78 2.14 29.93 -10.38
CA VAL A 78 2.65 28.56 -10.60
C VAL A 78 4.16 28.55 -10.68
N ILE A 79 4.77 29.48 -11.43
CA ILE A 79 6.23 29.63 -11.49
C ILE A 79 6.81 29.90 -10.11
N SER A 80 6.26 30.82 -9.31
CA SER A 80 6.72 31.06 -7.94
C SER A 80 6.65 29.82 -7.07
N ILE A 81 5.59 29.02 -7.17
CA ILE A 81 5.50 27.75 -6.43
C ILE A 81 6.57 26.76 -6.91
N ALA A 82 6.80 26.67 -8.23
CA ALA A 82 7.79 25.76 -8.81
C ALA A 82 9.24 26.14 -8.46
N THR A 83 9.52 27.43 -8.23
CA THR A 83 10.83 27.93 -7.78
C THR A 83 10.93 28.09 -6.26
N ASP A 84 10.17 27.30 -5.51
CA ASP A 84 10.16 27.26 -4.03
C ASP A 84 9.73 28.57 -3.31
N GLU A 85 9.22 29.57 -4.03
CA GLU A 85 8.66 30.82 -3.49
C GLU A 85 7.16 30.67 -3.14
N THR A 86 6.83 29.62 -2.38
CA THR A 86 5.43 29.17 -2.23
C THR A 86 4.48 30.19 -1.60
N SER A 87 4.96 31.07 -0.70
CA SER A 87 4.15 32.12 -0.08
C SER A 87 3.80 33.23 -1.08
N ALA A 88 4.75 33.65 -1.90
CA ALA A 88 4.53 34.63 -2.95
C ALA A 88 3.56 34.06 -4.00
N GLY A 89 3.81 32.83 -4.46
CA GLY A 89 2.93 32.15 -5.41
C GLY A 89 1.49 31.99 -4.89
N CYS A 90 1.32 31.63 -3.61
CA CYS A 90 0.01 31.58 -2.97
C CYS A 90 -0.73 32.93 -3.02
N GLY A 91 -0.02 34.02 -2.71
CA GLY A 91 -0.60 35.36 -2.72
C GLY A 91 -1.05 35.78 -4.12
N ILE A 92 -0.21 35.52 -5.12
CA ILE A 92 -0.50 35.83 -6.53
C ILE A 92 -1.71 35.01 -7.02
N LEU A 93 -1.74 33.70 -6.77
CA LEU A 93 -2.86 32.83 -7.17
C LEU A 93 -4.17 33.21 -6.48
N THR A 94 -4.11 33.59 -5.20
CA THR A 94 -5.29 34.06 -4.46
C THR A 94 -5.82 35.37 -5.06
N SER A 95 -4.92 36.28 -5.47
CA SER A 95 -5.30 37.50 -6.19
C SER A 95 -5.96 37.18 -7.53
N ALA A 96 -5.38 36.27 -8.32
CA ALA A 96 -5.93 35.85 -9.60
C ALA A 96 -7.35 35.29 -9.45
N LEU A 97 -7.54 34.38 -8.49
CA LEU A 97 -8.83 33.77 -8.20
C LEU A 97 -9.87 34.82 -7.78
N ASN A 98 -9.52 35.74 -6.90
CA ASN A 98 -10.43 36.79 -6.42
C ASN A 98 -10.90 37.70 -7.56
N GLU A 99 -10.05 38.00 -8.54
CA GLU A 99 -10.46 38.76 -9.72
C GLU A 99 -11.55 38.02 -10.49
N ILE A 100 -11.37 36.73 -10.76
CA ILE A 100 -12.25 35.97 -11.66
C ILE A 100 -13.41 35.24 -10.97
N ARG A 101 -13.49 35.26 -9.63
CA ARG A 101 -14.42 34.41 -8.88
C ARG A 101 -15.89 34.59 -9.27
N GLU A 102 -16.32 35.83 -9.51
CA GLU A 102 -17.71 36.14 -9.88
C GLU A 102 -18.11 35.63 -11.27
N ILE A 103 -17.12 35.40 -12.14
CA ILE A 103 -17.31 34.91 -13.51
C ILE A 103 -16.78 33.49 -13.68
N ALA A 104 -16.47 32.80 -12.58
CA ALA A 104 -15.79 31.50 -12.61
C ALA A 104 -16.59 30.39 -13.32
N GLU A 105 -17.90 30.53 -13.51
CA GLU A 105 -18.72 29.58 -14.26
C GLU A 105 -18.94 29.99 -15.74
N GLN A 106 -18.38 31.12 -16.19
CA GLN A 106 -18.48 31.55 -17.58
C GLN A 106 -17.57 30.72 -18.51
N PRO A 107 -17.95 30.50 -19.78
CA PRO A 107 -17.19 29.70 -20.74
C PRO A 107 -15.76 30.20 -20.96
N GLU A 108 -15.52 31.50 -20.83
CA GLU A 108 -14.20 32.12 -21.01
C GLU A 108 -13.29 31.96 -19.79
N CYS A 109 -13.83 31.53 -18.64
CA CYS A 109 -13.15 31.62 -17.36
C CYS A 109 -13.04 30.29 -16.60
N CYS A 110 -14.02 29.40 -16.72
CA CYS A 110 -14.14 28.27 -15.79
C CYS A 110 -12.92 27.33 -15.80
N HIS A 111 -12.26 27.18 -16.95
CA HIS A 111 -11.04 26.40 -17.05
C HIS A 111 -9.87 27.02 -16.26
N LEU A 112 -9.67 28.34 -16.36
CA LEU A 112 -8.66 29.07 -15.58
C LEU A 112 -8.97 29.05 -14.08
N ALA A 113 -10.24 29.21 -13.71
CA ALA A 113 -10.68 29.17 -12.32
C ALA A 113 -10.38 27.80 -11.68
N ILE A 114 -10.76 26.69 -12.32
CA ILE A 114 -10.49 25.34 -11.82
C ILE A 114 -8.99 25.07 -11.71
N ASN A 115 -8.19 25.47 -12.70
CA ASN A 115 -6.73 25.33 -12.61
C ASN A 115 -6.13 26.11 -11.44
N THR A 116 -6.59 27.33 -11.20
CA THR A 116 -6.14 28.17 -10.07
C THR A 116 -6.53 27.53 -8.73
N LEU A 117 -7.76 27.04 -8.62
CA LEU A 117 -8.26 26.32 -7.44
C LEU A 117 -7.48 25.03 -7.18
N ASN A 118 -7.15 24.26 -8.22
CA ASN A 118 -6.33 23.05 -8.11
C ASN A 118 -4.94 23.35 -7.55
N GLN A 119 -4.28 24.42 -8.03
CA GLN A 119 -2.97 24.84 -7.53
C GLN A 119 -3.03 25.28 -6.07
N LEU A 120 -4.05 26.05 -5.69
CA LEU A 120 -4.27 26.43 -4.29
C LEU A 120 -4.56 25.21 -3.41
N GLY A 121 -5.42 24.29 -3.86
CA GLY A 121 -5.74 23.04 -3.18
C GLY A 121 -4.49 22.21 -2.89
N LEU A 122 -3.71 21.91 -3.93
CA LEU A 122 -2.45 21.18 -3.81
C LEU A 122 -1.48 21.88 -2.84
N LEU A 123 -1.34 23.20 -2.93
CA LEU A 123 -0.45 23.96 -2.06
C LEU A 123 -0.86 23.87 -0.58
N TRP A 124 -2.16 24.03 -0.28
CA TRP A 124 -2.65 23.93 1.10
C TRP A 124 -2.57 22.50 1.65
N SER A 125 -2.75 21.49 0.79
CA SER A 125 -2.49 20.08 1.15
C SER A 125 -1.03 19.87 1.56
N LYS A 126 -0.06 20.37 0.76
CA LYS A 126 1.38 20.29 1.08
C LYS A 126 1.74 21.02 2.38
N ARG A 127 0.96 22.02 2.79
CA ARG A 127 1.13 22.75 4.06
C ARG A 127 0.47 22.08 5.27
N GLY A 128 -0.14 20.89 5.09
CA GLY A 128 -0.86 20.19 6.16
C GLY A 128 -2.15 20.90 6.58
N SER A 129 -2.81 21.61 5.66
CA SER A 129 -4.12 22.23 5.90
C SER A 129 -5.16 21.61 4.97
N GLU A 130 -5.59 20.41 5.31
CA GLU A 130 -6.52 19.60 4.54
C GLU A 130 -7.87 20.28 4.38
N GLU A 131 -8.37 20.97 5.43
CA GLU A 131 -9.65 21.69 5.38
C GLU A 131 -9.64 22.80 4.33
N LYS A 132 -8.56 23.61 4.27
CA LYS A 132 -8.42 24.67 3.26
C LYS A 132 -8.25 24.08 1.87
N SER A 133 -7.47 23.00 1.75
CA SER A 133 -7.31 22.29 0.49
C SER A 133 -8.65 21.81 -0.06
N LEU A 134 -9.45 21.13 0.76
CA LEU A 134 -10.77 20.64 0.37
C LEU A 134 -11.72 21.76 -0.03
N LYS A 135 -11.69 22.92 0.64
CA LYS A 135 -12.52 24.07 0.24
C LYS A 135 -12.26 24.48 -1.21
N TYR A 136 -10.99 24.62 -1.61
CA TYR A 136 -10.65 24.97 -2.99
C TYR A 136 -11.00 23.85 -3.98
N LEU A 137 -10.71 22.59 -3.64
CA LEU A 137 -10.97 21.45 -4.54
C LEU A 137 -12.47 21.17 -4.71
N LEU A 138 -13.29 21.36 -3.66
CA LEU A 138 -14.75 21.24 -3.75
C LEU A 138 -15.36 22.37 -4.57
N GLU A 139 -14.81 23.59 -4.47
CA GLU A 139 -15.22 24.70 -5.34
C GLU A 139 -14.89 24.40 -6.81
N ALA A 140 -13.68 23.88 -7.10
CA ALA A 140 -13.29 23.44 -8.43
C ALA A 140 -14.23 22.36 -8.99
N LYS A 141 -14.56 21.36 -8.17
CA LYS A 141 -15.51 20.30 -8.52
C LYS A 141 -16.90 20.85 -8.83
N THR A 142 -17.39 21.78 -8.00
CA THR A 142 -18.70 22.41 -8.17
C THR A 142 -18.77 23.18 -9.49
N ILE A 143 -17.76 24.00 -9.80
CA ILE A 143 -17.69 24.76 -11.05
C ILE A 143 -17.71 23.81 -12.25
N TYR A 144 -16.91 22.74 -12.21
CA TYR A 144 -16.88 21.75 -13.28
C TYR A 144 -18.25 21.09 -13.51
N GLU A 145 -18.86 20.57 -12.45
CA GLU A 145 -20.14 19.85 -12.51
C GLU A 145 -21.26 20.75 -13.02
N ASN A 146 -21.34 21.98 -12.50
CA ASN A 146 -22.31 22.98 -12.95
C ASN A 146 -22.12 23.35 -14.41
N TYR A 147 -20.87 23.60 -14.83
CA TYR A 147 -20.57 23.99 -16.20
C TYR A 147 -20.92 22.87 -17.18
N LYS A 148 -20.51 21.63 -16.87
CA LYS A 148 -20.76 20.45 -17.72
C LYS A 148 -22.24 20.10 -17.83
N ALA A 149 -23.02 20.32 -16.78
CA ALA A 149 -24.46 20.06 -16.79
C ALA A 149 -25.25 21.07 -17.64
N ASN A 150 -24.82 22.33 -17.66
CA ASN A 150 -25.59 23.43 -18.25
C ASN A 150 -25.12 23.87 -19.64
N ASN A 151 -23.92 23.46 -20.07
CA ASN A 151 -23.32 23.91 -21.32
C ASN A 151 -22.97 22.74 -22.25
N SER A 152 -23.20 22.94 -23.54
CA SER A 152 -22.85 21.98 -24.60
C SER A 152 -21.55 22.34 -25.33
N VAL A 153 -21.02 23.53 -25.09
CA VAL A 153 -19.77 24.04 -25.66
C VAL A 153 -18.67 23.96 -24.61
N ARG A 154 -17.47 23.58 -25.03
CA ARG A 154 -16.31 23.54 -24.14
C ARG A 154 -15.91 24.96 -23.70
N PRO A 155 -15.24 25.11 -22.54
CA PRO A 155 -14.67 26.40 -22.18
C PRO A 155 -13.43 26.73 -23.01
N LEU A 156 -13.06 28.01 -23.00
CA LEU A 156 -11.84 28.49 -23.64
C LEU A 156 -10.60 27.91 -22.96
N ASP A 157 -9.64 27.46 -23.77
CA ASP A 157 -8.27 27.19 -23.32
C ASP A 157 -7.51 28.53 -23.11
N PHE A 158 -6.40 28.48 -22.39
CA PHE A 158 -5.67 29.70 -21.98
C PHE A 158 -5.22 30.59 -23.15
N GLU A 159 -4.79 29.99 -24.26
CA GLU A 159 -4.36 30.73 -25.46
C GLU A 159 -5.53 31.44 -26.15
N GLU A 160 -6.74 30.87 -26.07
CA GLU A 160 -7.92 31.44 -26.73
C GLU A 160 -8.42 32.72 -26.07
N ILE A 161 -8.05 32.96 -24.80
CA ILE A 161 -8.33 34.21 -24.07
C ILE A 161 -7.75 35.43 -24.82
N PHE A 162 -6.65 35.27 -25.57
CA PHE A 162 -6.05 36.34 -26.37
C PHE A 162 -6.88 36.72 -27.60
N THR A 163 -7.77 35.84 -28.06
CA THR A 163 -8.60 36.08 -29.26
C THR A 163 -10.07 36.28 -28.92
N MET A 164 -10.55 35.69 -27.82
CA MET A 164 -11.97 35.64 -27.42
C MET A 164 -12.88 35.12 -28.54
N GLU A 165 -12.33 34.30 -29.45
CA GLU A 165 -13.11 33.64 -30.47
C GLU A 165 -13.84 32.44 -29.85
N ASN A 166 -15.07 32.20 -30.30
CA ASN A 166 -15.84 31.05 -29.83
C ASN A 166 -15.06 29.76 -30.09
N ALA A 167 -15.00 28.88 -29.10
CA ALA A 167 -14.42 27.55 -29.24
C ALA A 167 -15.02 26.85 -30.47
N SER A 168 -14.23 26.72 -31.53
CA SER A 168 -14.65 26.12 -32.79
C SER A 168 -14.64 24.59 -32.72
N SER A 169 -13.97 24.02 -31.70
CA SER A 169 -13.82 22.59 -31.50
C SER A 169 -14.69 22.07 -30.34
N GLN A 170 -15.29 20.89 -30.50
CA GLN A 170 -15.97 20.16 -29.42
C GLN A 170 -14.99 19.31 -28.56
N ASN A 171 -13.70 19.62 -28.58
CA ASN A 171 -12.70 18.82 -27.87
C ASN A 171 -12.60 19.21 -26.39
N TRP A 172 -13.26 18.46 -25.52
CA TRP A 172 -13.27 18.72 -24.08
C TRP A 172 -12.00 18.24 -23.35
N ASN A 173 -11.05 17.58 -24.01
CA ASN A 173 -9.97 16.84 -23.36
C ASN A 173 -9.15 17.67 -22.35
N SER A 174 -8.84 18.93 -22.70
CA SER A 174 -8.07 19.83 -21.84
C SER A 174 -8.82 20.12 -20.51
N PHE A 175 -10.12 20.38 -20.61
CA PHE A 175 -10.99 20.61 -19.46
C PHE A 175 -11.19 19.34 -18.62
N GLU A 176 -11.40 18.20 -19.28
CA GLU A 176 -11.56 16.89 -18.64
C GLU A 176 -10.29 16.47 -17.89
N LYS A 177 -9.11 16.78 -18.44
CA LYS A 177 -7.82 16.59 -17.78
C LYS A 177 -7.69 17.44 -16.53
N THR A 178 -8.01 18.73 -16.61
CA THR A 178 -7.98 19.63 -15.45
C THR A 178 -8.87 19.12 -14.32
N PHE A 179 -10.09 18.66 -14.62
CA PHE A 179 -10.96 18.11 -13.59
C PHE A 179 -10.47 16.76 -13.04
N THR A 180 -9.84 15.93 -13.88
CA THR A 180 -9.20 14.68 -13.42
C THR A 180 -8.09 14.97 -12.40
N HIS A 181 -7.33 16.06 -12.58
CA HIS A 181 -6.38 16.52 -11.56
C HIS A 181 -7.07 16.98 -10.26
N THR A 182 -8.24 17.63 -10.34
CA THR A 182 -9.03 17.98 -9.15
C THR A 182 -9.33 16.73 -8.32
N LEU A 183 -9.85 15.67 -8.95
CA LEU A 183 -10.18 14.41 -8.27
C LEU A 183 -8.95 13.70 -7.72
N PHE A 184 -7.84 13.71 -8.46
CA PHE A 184 -6.57 13.16 -8.00
C PHE A 184 -6.07 13.88 -6.73
N TYR A 185 -6.12 15.22 -6.69
CA TYR A 185 -5.74 15.97 -5.50
C TYR A 185 -6.73 15.76 -4.35
N MET A 186 -8.02 15.58 -4.62
CA MET A 186 -9.00 15.22 -3.59
C MET A 186 -8.67 13.87 -2.95
N ALA A 187 -8.26 12.87 -3.75
CA ALA A 187 -7.81 11.57 -3.23
C ALA A 187 -6.64 11.71 -2.26
N GLN A 188 -5.62 12.50 -2.62
CA GLN A 188 -4.45 12.76 -1.75
C GLN A 188 -4.84 13.43 -0.43
N VAL A 189 -5.78 14.38 -0.47
CA VAL A 189 -6.23 15.06 0.74
C VAL A 189 -7.02 14.12 1.64
N TYR A 190 -7.89 13.27 1.08
CA TYR A 190 -8.61 12.27 1.86
C TYR A 190 -7.69 11.18 2.43
N GLU A 191 -6.59 10.85 1.75
CA GLU A 191 -5.55 9.97 2.28
C GLU A 191 -4.92 10.55 3.55
N HIS A 192 -4.55 11.84 3.52
CA HIS A 192 -4.03 12.54 4.71
C HIS A 192 -5.05 12.60 5.86
N LEU A 193 -6.35 12.71 5.52
CA LEU A 193 -7.45 12.65 6.49
C LEU A 193 -7.75 11.22 7.00
N LYS A 194 -7.04 10.21 6.49
CA LYS A 194 -7.25 8.79 6.80
C LYS A 194 -8.67 8.29 6.47
N ASP A 195 -9.34 8.92 5.51
CA ASP A 195 -10.63 8.46 4.99
C ASP A 195 -10.38 7.53 3.79
N GLY A 196 -10.18 6.25 4.09
CA GLY A 196 -9.85 5.23 3.08
C GLY A 196 -10.94 5.06 2.02
N ALA A 197 -12.21 5.19 2.41
CA ALA A 197 -13.36 5.02 1.50
C ALA A 197 -13.39 6.11 0.43
N LYS A 198 -13.28 7.38 0.84
CA LYS A 198 -13.24 8.50 -0.12
C LYS A 198 -11.96 8.49 -0.93
N THR A 199 -10.82 8.14 -0.33
CA THR A 199 -9.55 8.00 -1.07
C THR A 199 -9.72 7.00 -2.21
N ALA A 200 -10.29 5.83 -1.94
CA ALA A 200 -10.54 4.81 -2.94
C ALA A 200 -11.56 5.25 -4.00
N GLU A 201 -12.62 5.95 -3.61
CA GLU A 201 -13.62 6.52 -4.53
C GLU A 201 -12.98 7.47 -5.54
N TYR A 202 -12.22 8.47 -5.07
CA TYR A 202 -11.58 9.45 -5.95
C TYR A 202 -10.44 8.84 -6.78
N CYS A 203 -9.66 7.91 -6.23
CA CYS A 203 -8.66 7.16 -6.99
C CYS A 203 -9.31 6.33 -8.12
N LYS A 204 -10.43 5.67 -7.82
CA LYS A 204 -11.19 4.87 -8.78
C LYS A 204 -11.68 5.75 -9.93
N GLU A 205 -12.30 6.89 -9.61
CA GLU A 205 -12.81 7.81 -10.62
C GLU A 205 -11.69 8.44 -11.45
N THR A 206 -10.57 8.80 -10.82
CA THR A 206 -9.39 9.32 -11.51
C THR A 206 -8.87 8.33 -12.55
N LEU A 207 -8.67 7.06 -12.17
CA LEU A 207 -8.19 6.01 -13.08
C LEU A 207 -9.17 5.75 -14.23
N ARG A 208 -10.48 5.81 -13.95
CA ARG A 208 -11.54 5.64 -14.96
C ARG A 208 -11.47 6.75 -16.01
N ARG A 209 -11.41 8.00 -15.57
CA ARG A 209 -11.33 9.18 -16.45
C ARG A 209 -10.05 9.17 -17.27
N GLN A 210 -8.92 8.81 -16.67
CA GLN A 210 -7.65 8.64 -17.37
C GLN A 210 -7.76 7.66 -18.57
N LEU A 211 -8.47 6.54 -18.41
CA LEU A 211 -8.73 5.61 -19.52
C LEU A 211 -9.68 6.21 -20.57
N GLU A 212 -10.78 6.83 -20.13
CA GLU A 212 -11.80 7.43 -21.00
C GLU A 212 -11.20 8.48 -21.93
N PHE A 213 -10.37 9.38 -21.39
CA PHE A 213 -9.72 10.46 -22.14
C PHE A 213 -8.35 10.09 -22.70
N LYS A 214 -7.90 8.84 -22.52
CA LYS A 214 -6.60 8.33 -22.98
C LYS A 214 -5.40 9.19 -22.53
N ASP A 215 -5.50 9.78 -21.34
CA ASP A 215 -4.47 10.63 -20.75
C ASP A 215 -3.84 9.92 -19.55
N TYR A 216 -2.94 8.97 -19.84
CA TYR A 216 -2.22 8.23 -18.82
C TYR A 216 -0.89 7.68 -19.33
N ASP A 217 0.10 7.64 -18.46
CA ASP A 217 1.24 6.74 -18.62
C ASP A 217 0.83 5.33 -18.22
N ARG A 218 1.12 4.35 -19.07
CA ARG A 218 0.66 2.97 -18.86
C ARG A 218 1.30 2.35 -17.61
N ILE A 219 2.57 2.64 -17.33
CA ILE A 219 3.29 2.08 -16.19
C ILE A 219 2.72 2.67 -14.90
N GLU A 220 2.60 4.00 -14.84
CA GLU A 220 2.03 4.72 -13.69
C GLU A 220 0.58 4.30 -13.42
N TRP A 221 -0.26 4.25 -14.46
CA TRP A 221 -1.65 3.83 -14.33
C TRP A 221 -1.76 2.42 -13.76
N THR A 222 -0.95 1.48 -14.25
CA THR A 222 -0.96 0.10 -13.75
C THR A 222 -0.48 0.00 -12.31
N ALA A 223 0.49 0.82 -11.90
CA ALA A 223 0.94 0.88 -10.51
C ALA A 223 -0.18 1.39 -9.59
N ASN A 224 -0.84 2.49 -9.97
CA ASN A 224 -1.96 3.07 -9.21
C ASN A 224 -3.16 2.11 -9.14
N CYS A 225 -3.53 1.49 -10.26
CA CYS A 225 -4.60 0.48 -10.33
C CYS A 225 -4.29 -0.75 -9.45
N THR A 226 -3.03 -1.23 -9.48
CA THR A 226 -2.57 -2.34 -8.64
C THR A 226 -2.60 -1.96 -7.14
N THR A 227 -2.18 -0.75 -6.78
CA THR A 227 -2.23 -0.28 -5.39
C THR A 227 -3.66 -0.17 -4.90
N LEU A 228 -4.57 0.38 -5.71
CA LEU A 228 -5.99 0.46 -5.37
C LEU A 228 -6.63 -0.93 -5.16
N SER A 229 -6.17 -1.95 -5.88
CA SER A 229 -6.64 -3.33 -5.66
C SER A 229 -6.37 -3.83 -4.24
N LEU A 230 -5.24 -3.42 -3.62
CA LEU A 230 -4.89 -3.83 -2.27
C LEU A 230 -5.84 -3.25 -1.22
N TYR A 231 -6.32 -2.02 -1.42
CA TYR A 231 -7.37 -1.45 -0.58
C TYR A 231 -8.63 -2.32 -0.62
N PHE A 232 -9.09 -2.68 -1.83
CA PHE A 232 -10.26 -3.55 -1.97
C PHE A 232 -10.05 -4.98 -1.43
N VAL A 233 -8.81 -5.49 -1.44
CA VAL A 233 -8.47 -6.74 -0.74
C VAL A 233 -8.67 -6.61 0.77
N GLN A 234 -8.23 -5.50 1.37
CA GLN A 234 -8.39 -5.25 2.81
C GLN A 234 -9.86 -5.09 3.21
N GLU A 235 -10.64 -4.41 2.38
CA GLU A 235 -12.09 -4.25 2.55
C GLU A 235 -12.90 -5.51 2.16
N LYS A 236 -12.24 -6.60 1.76
CA LYS A 236 -12.85 -7.87 1.32
C LYS A 236 -13.81 -7.72 0.12
N LEU A 237 -13.63 -6.67 -0.67
CA LEU A 237 -14.30 -6.42 -1.95
C LEU A 237 -13.52 -7.12 -3.06
N PHE A 238 -13.52 -8.45 -3.00
CA PHE A 238 -12.72 -9.30 -3.90
C PHE A 238 -13.06 -9.16 -5.40
N PRO A 239 -14.33 -8.98 -5.82
CA PRO A 239 -14.65 -8.75 -7.22
C PRO A 239 -13.95 -7.51 -7.81
N GLU A 240 -13.97 -6.40 -7.08
CA GLU A 240 -13.33 -5.14 -7.44
C GLU A 240 -11.80 -5.28 -7.46
N ALA A 241 -11.21 -5.85 -6.41
CA ALA A 241 -9.77 -6.12 -6.35
C ALA A 241 -9.28 -6.97 -7.53
N ARG A 242 -10.00 -8.07 -7.82
CA ARG A 242 -9.69 -8.97 -8.94
C ARG A 242 -9.76 -8.25 -10.27
N HIS A 243 -10.80 -7.43 -10.48
CA HIS A 243 -10.97 -6.67 -11.70
C HIS A 243 -9.78 -5.72 -11.95
N LEU A 244 -9.34 -4.99 -10.93
CA LEU A 244 -8.22 -4.05 -11.03
C LEU A 244 -6.88 -4.76 -11.30
N LEU A 245 -6.64 -5.91 -10.65
CA LEU A 245 -5.46 -6.73 -10.93
C LEU A 245 -5.46 -7.27 -12.36
N CYS A 246 -6.62 -7.72 -12.85
CA CYS A 246 -6.79 -8.13 -14.25
C CYS A 246 -6.55 -6.98 -15.23
N CYS A 247 -7.06 -5.77 -14.96
CA CYS A 247 -6.80 -4.57 -15.78
C CYS A 247 -5.31 -4.25 -15.84
N SER A 248 -4.64 -4.27 -14.70
CA SER A 248 -3.20 -3.98 -14.60
C SER A 248 -2.37 -5.01 -15.38
N GLN A 249 -2.69 -6.29 -15.23
CA GLN A 249 -2.02 -7.37 -15.96
C GLN A 249 -2.27 -7.29 -17.48
N TYR A 250 -3.50 -6.96 -17.88
CA TYR A 250 -3.89 -6.81 -19.28
C TYR A 250 -3.07 -5.70 -19.96
N LEU A 251 -3.02 -4.50 -19.38
CA LEU A 251 -2.27 -3.38 -19.97
C LEU A 251 -0.75 -3.65 -20.02
N LEU A 252 -0.20 -4.32 -19.02
CA LEU A 252 1.23 -4.66 -18.98
C LEU A 252 1.63 -5.79 -19.95
N SER A 253 0.68 -6.63 -20.39
CA SER A 253 0.97 -7.79 -21.26
C SER A 253 1.68 -7.36 -22.55
N ASP A 254 1.21 -6.29 -23.18
CA ASP A 254 1.70 -5.74 -24.44
C ASP A 254 2.55 -4.47 -24.27
N CYS A 255 2.81 -4.04 -23.03
CA CYS A 255 3.65 -2.86 -22.78
C CYS A 255 5.11 -3.13 -23.18
N ARG A 256 5.65 -2.35 -24.12
CA ARG A 256 7.03 -2.43 -24.61
C ARG A 256 7.56 -1.01 -24.84
N PRO A 257 8.88 -0.78 -24.68
CA PRO A 257 9.47 0.49 -25.11
C PRO A 257 9.28 0.71 -26.61
N GLU A 258 9.20 1.97 -27.01
CA GLU A 258 9.12 2.32 -28.42
C GLU A 258 10.41 1.92 -29.17
N PRO A 259 10.30 1.40 -30.40
CA PRO A 259 11.47 0.96 -31.17
C PRO A 259 12.50 2.07 -31.45
N THR A 260 12.05 3.33 -31.49
CA THR A 260 12.84 4.53 -31.81
C THR A 260 13.53 5.14 -30.59
N MET A 261 13.26 4.63 -29.39
CA MET A 261 13.78 5.18 -28.15
C MET A 261 15.29 4.90 -28.01
N ASP A 262 16.03 5.84 -27.41
CA ASP A 262 17.45 5.63 -27.08
C ASP A 262 17.63 4.34 -26.27
N ARG A 263 18.69 3.59 -26.55
CA ARG A 263 18.91 2.27 -25.95
C ARG A 263 18.93 2.32 -24.41
N ARG A 264 19.54 3.34 -23.81
CA ARG A 264 19.64 3.45 -22.35
C ARG A 264 18.26 3.71 -21.73
N ILE A 265 17.48 4.59 -22.33
CA ILE A 265 16.12 4.92 -21.87
C ILE A 265 15.20 3.70 -22.06
N ALA A 266 15.30 3.01 -23.20
CA ALA A 266 14.54 1.80 -23.48
C ALA A 266 14.86 0.68 -22.46
N ASP A 267 16.12 0.52 -22.07
CA ASP A 267 16.51 -0.47 -21.04
C ASP A 267 15.97 -0.10 -19.65
N GLN A 268 15.97 1.18 -19.28
CA GLN A 268 15.32 1.65 -18.04
C GLN A 268 13.81 1.38 -18.05
N GLN A 269 13.13 1.69 -19.15
CA GLN A 269 11.69 1.44 -19.28
C GLN A 269 11.36 -0.07 -19.27
N ARG A 270 12.21 -0.92 -19.87
CA ARG A 270 12.06 -2.39 -19.74
C ARG A 270 12.15 -2.83 -18.30
N ASP A 271 13.06 -2.25 -17.53
CA ASP A 271 13.18 -2.57 -16.12
C ASP A 271 11.94 -2.15 -15.32
N GLN A 272 11.44 -0.93 -15.54
CA GLN A 272 10.18 -0.45 -14.96
C GLN A 272 9.00 -1.39 -15.31
N ILE A 273 8.88 -1.83 -16.56
CA ILE A 273 7.82 -2.79 -16.95
C ILE A 273 7.96 -4.13 -16.21
N ARG A 274 9.19 -4.64 -16.04
CA ARG A 274 9.45 -5.88 -15.29
C ARG A 274 9.13 -5.70 -13.81
N ASN A 275 9.49 -4.57 -13.24
CA ASN A 275 9.15 -4.17 -11.87
C ASN A 275 7.63 -4.17 -11.66
N SER A 276 6.87 -3.48 -12.53
CA SER A 276 5.41 -3.42 -12.45
C SER A 276 4.76 -4.79 -12.58
N LYS A 277 5.28 -5.67 -13.46
CA LYS A 277 4.79 -7.05 -13.57
C LYS A 277 5.04 -7.85 -12.29
N ALA A 278 6.21 -7.71 -11.67
CA ALA A 278 6.53 -8.36 -10.41
C ALA A 278 5.66 -7.81 -9.26
N PHE A 279 5.36 -6.51 -9.27
CA PHE A 279 4.46 -5.87 -8.31
C PHE A 279 3.02 -6.39 -8.44
N VAL A 280 2.46 -6.46 -9.66
CA VAL A 280 1.16 -7.08 -9.92
C VAL A 280 1.12 -8.53 -9.43
N ALA A 281 2.17 -9.31 -9.71
CA ALA A 281 2.26 -10.69 -9.25
C ALA A 281 2.30 -10.79 -7.71
N THR A 282 2.98 -9.86 -7.03
CA THR A 282 2.99 -9.77 -5.56
C THR A 282 1.58 -9.50 -5.03
N CYS A 283 0.84 -8.59 -5.66
CA CYS A 283 -0.52 -8.26 -5.25
C CYS A 283 -1.52 -9.38 -5.53
N TRP A 284 -1.34 -10.16 -6.61
CA TRP A 284 -2.09 -11.40 -6.81
C TRP A 284 -1.85 -12.42 -5.70
N ALA A 285 -0.61 -12.59 -5.24
CA ALA A 285 -0.32 -13.50 -4.12
C ALA A 285 -1.03 -13.06 -2.83
N LYS A 286 -1.06 -11.74 -2.56
CA LYS A 286 -1.81 -11.15 -1.43
C LYS A 286 -3.32 -11.36 -1.58
N TYR A 287 -3.87 -11.17 -2.78
CA TYR A 287 -5.27 -11.48 -3.09
C TYR A 287 -5.60 -12.95 -2.79
N CYS A 288 -4.77 -13.88 -3.30
CA CYS A 288 -4.94 -15.32 -3.05
C CYS A 288 -4.90 -15.64 -1.55
N ASN A 289 -3.97 -15.03 -0.79
CA ASN A 289 -3.91 -15.18 0.66
C ASN A 289 -5.18 -14.71 1.35
N ALA A 290 -5.72 -13.54 0.97
CA ALA A 290 -6.92 -12.98 1.55
C ALA A 290 -8.16 -13.83 1.25
N VAL A 291 -8.33 -14.28 0.00
CA VAL A 291 -9.43 -15.18 -0.38
C VAL A 291 -9.32 -16.53 0.33
N LEU A 292 -8.12 -17.08 0.50
CA LEU A 292 -7.89 -18.32 1.27
C LEU A 292 -8.13 -18.16 2.77
N ALA A 293 -7.90 -16.97 3.32
CA ALA A 293 -8.11 -16.70 4.74
C ALA A 293 -9.58 -16.43 5.09
N GLU A 294 -10.43 -16.11 4.11
CA GLU A 294 -11.83 -15.78 4.37
C GLU A 294 -12.59 -17.02 4.84
N PRO A 295 -13.29 -16.96 6.00
CA PRO A 295 -14.09 -18.08 6.47
C PRO A 295 -15.23 -18.37 5.49
N GLN A 296 -15.54 -19.66 5.29
CA GLN A 296 -16.69 -20.06 4.50
C GLN A 296 -17.95 -19.54 5.17
N ASN A 297 -18.64 -18.59 4.53
CA ASN A 297 -19.95 -18.12 4.98
C ASN A 297 -21.03 -18.63 4.01
N PRO A 298 -21.72 -19.74 4.36
CA PRO A 298 -22.76 -20.31 3.50
C PRO A 298 -23.99 -19.40 3.34
N GLU A 299 -24.18 -18.37 4.18
CA GLU A 299 -25.29 -17.42 4.05
C GLU A 299 -25.03 -16.29 3.05
N LYS A 300 -23.75 -16.04 2.67
CA LYS A 300 -23.37 -15.12 1.59
C LYS A 300 -23.47 -15.80 0.22
N ASP A 301 -24.55 -16.53 -0.01
CA ASP A 301 -24.76 -17.30 -1.23
C ASP A 301 -25.15 -16.35 -2.37
N CYS A 302 -24.20 -16.08 -3.29
CA CYS A 302 -24.26 -15.74 -4.73
C CYS A 302 -25.43 -14.94 -5.36
N LYS A 303 -26.40 -14.42 -4.61
CA LYS A 303 -27.59 -13.73 -5.16
C LYS A 303 -27.40 -12.23 -5.33
N ASN A 304 -26.35 -11.66 -4.75
CA ASN A 304 -25.91 -10.29 -4.99
C ASN A 304 -24.40 -10.32 -5.23
N ILE A 305 -23.96 -10.80 -6.41
CA ILE A 305 -22.65 -10.39 -6.90
C ILE A 305 -22.79 -8.90 -7.14
N PRO A 306 -22.07 -8.02 -6.41
CA PRO A 306 -22.15 -6.59 -6.67
C PRO A 306 -21.91 -6.36 -8.15
N GLN A 307 -22.76 -5.55 -8.78
CA GLN A 307 -22.52 -5.13 -10.16
C GLN A 307 -21.22 -4.33 -10.15
N ILE A 308 -20.12 -4.98 -10.49
CA ILE A 308 -18.82 -4.33 -10.53
C ILE A 308 -18.83 -3.30 -11.65
N ASP A 309 -18.51 -2.08 -11.30
CA ASP A 309 -18.24 -1.01 -12.26
C ASP A 309 -16.87 -1.29 -12.90
N ARG A 310 -16.91 -1.78 -14.14
CA ARG A 310 -15.75 -2.31 -14.88
C ARG A 310 -15.03 -1.18 -15.61
N PHE A 311 -13.74 -1.02 -15.33
CA PHE A 311 -12.84 -0.09 -16.02
C PHE A 311 -12.62 -0.52 -17.47
N ILE A 312 -12.20 -1.77 -17.66
CA ILE A 312 -11.93 -2.37 -18.97
C ILE A 312 -12.83 -3.57 -19.13
N ASN A 313 -13.74 -3.51 -20.09
CA ASN A 313 -14.70 -4.58 -20.35
C ASN A 313 -14.45 -5.26 -21.71
N VAL A 314 -13.38 -6.06 -21.78
CA VAL A 314 -13.00 -6.82 -22.98
C VAL A 314 -13.04 -8.32 -22.70
N TRP A 315 -13.37 -9.12 -23.71
CA TRP A 315 -13.53 -10.57 -23.59
C TRP A 315 -12.31 -11.31 -22.97
N PRO A 316 -11.05 -11.01 -23.34
CA PRO A 316 -9.88 -11.63 -22.71
C PRO A 316 -9.81 -11.40 -21.19
N LEU A 317 -10.22 -10.22 -20.73
CA LEU A 317 -10.18 -9.85 -19.32
C LEU A 317 -11.26 -10.60 -18.53
N VAL A 318 -12.47 -10.74 -19.09
CA VAL A 318 -13.56 -11.51 -18.48
C VAL A 318 -13.17 -12.99 -18.33
N ILE A 319 -12.47 -13.56 -19.30
CA ILE A 319 -11.93 -14.93 -19.18
C ILE A 319 -10.94 -14.99 -18.02
N GLN A 320 -9.96 -14.08 -17.97
CA GLN A 320 -8.94 -14.08 -16.92
C GLN A 320 -9.53 -13.95 -15.52
N GLU A 321 -10.58 -13.13 -15.34
CA GLU A 321 -11.28 -13.01 -14.06
C GLU A 321 -11.95 -14.32 -13.63
N SER A 322 -12.42 -15.13 -14.59
CA SER A 322 -13.07 -16.41 -14.30
C SER A 322 -12.09 -17.49 -13.82
N GLU A 323 -10.79 -17.34 -14.10
CA GLU A 323 -9.76 -18.30 -13.69
C GLU A 323 -9.49 -18.30 -12.18
N ILE A 324 -9.83 -17.21 -11.48
CA ILE A 324 -9.54 -17.04 -10.05
C ILE A 324 -10.82 -16.67 -9.32
N PRO A 325 -11.31 -17.51 -8.40
CA PRO A 325 -12.56 -17.24 -7.69
C PRO A 325 -12.41 -16.13 -6.64
N CYS A 326 -13.52 -15.44 -6.36
CA CYS A 326 -13.62 -14.45 -5.26
C CYS A 326 -14.04 -15.07 -3.92
N GLN A 327 -14.38 -16.35 -3.92
CA GLN A 327 -14.83 -17.11 -2.75
C GLN A 327 -14.40 -18.57 -2.93
N ILE A 328 -14.11 -19.25 -1.82
CA ILE A 328 -13.75 -20.67 -1.83
C ILE A 328 -14.92 -21.48 -1.27
N LYS A 329 -15.40 -22.46 -2.05
CA LYS A 329 -16.50 -23.34 -1.66
C LYS A 329 -16.03 -24.72 -1.21
N ASN A 330 -14.85 -25.15 -1.65
CA ASN A 330 -14.32 -26.47 -1.38
C ASN A 330 -12.78 -26.48 -1.47
N TYR A 331 -12.17 -27.59 -1.06
CA TYR A 331 -10.72 -27.74 -1.08
C TYR A 331 -10.10 -27.66 -2.48
N ASP A 332 -10.79 -28.12 -3.53
CA ASP A 332 -10.26 -28.08 -4.89
C ASP A 332 -10.13 -26.64 -5.40
N GLU A 333 -11.12 -25.80 -5.11
CA GLU A 333 -11.05 -24.35 -5.34
C GLU A 333 -9.94 -23.70 -4.51
N ALA A 334 -9.81 -24.06 -3.22
CA ALA A 334 -8.73 -23.56 -2.36
C ALA A 334 -7.35 -23.91 -2.94
N ARG A 335 -7.20 -25.15 -3.42
CA ARG A 335 -5.98 -25.65 -4.05
C ARG A 335 -5.70 -24.92 -5.37
N ALA A 336 -6.71 -24.62 -6.18
CA ALA A 336 -6.55 -23.85 -7.41
C ALA A 336 -6.05 -22.42 -7.11
N VAL A 337 -6.64 -21.73 -6.13
CA VAL A 337 -6.20 -20.41 -5.67
C VAL A 337 -4.77 -20.45 -5.12
N PHE A 338 -4.44 -21.48 -4.33
CA PHE A 338 -3.08 -21.70 -3.85
C PHE A 338 -2.08 -21.83 -5.00
N LEU A 339 -2.36 -22.69 -5.99
CA LEU A 339 -1.46 -22.91 -7.13
C LEU A 339 -1.25 -21.63 -7.95
N TRP A 340 -2.31 -20.82 -8.11
CA TRP A 340 -2.19 -19.50 -8.72
C TRP A 340 -1.27 -18.58 -7.90
N GLY A 341 -1.48 -18.50 -6.59
CA GLY A 341 -0.64 -17.73 -5.68
C GLY A 341 0.83 -18.13 -5.76
N ILE A 342 1.14 -19.43 -5.82
CA ILE A 342 2.51 -19.93 -6.01
C ILE A 342 3.11 -19.46 -7.33
N LYS A 343 2.37 -19.59 -8.44
CA LYS A 343 2.81 -19.10 -9.76
C LYS A 343 3.13 -17.60 -9.71
N CYS A 344 2.32 -16.81 -9.02
CA CYS A 344 2.54 -15.38 -8.84
C CYS A 344 3.78 -15.09 -7.98
N ILE A 345 4.00 -15.83 -6.90
CA ILE A 345 5.21 -15.68 -6.07
C ILE A 345 6.47 -16.00 -6.88
N ASP A 346 6.46 -17.08 -7.66
CA ASP A 346 7.60 -17.46 -8.48
C ASP A 346 7.89 -16.40 -9.56
N ALA A 347 6.84 -15.87 -10.19
CA ALA A 347 6.97 -14.75 -11.13
C ALA A 347 7.57 -13.51 -10.47
N ALA A 348 7.10 -13.12 -9.28
CA ALA A 348 7.63 -11.97 -8.55
C ALA A 348 9.09 -12.16 -8.10
N LYS A 349 9.45 -13.34 -7.59
CA LYS A 349 10.81 -13.70 -7.16
C LYS A 349 11.82 -13.72 -8.31
N SER A 350 11.38 -13.91 -9.55
CA SER A 350 12.27 -13.85 -10.72
C SER A 350 12.92 -12.47 -10.90
N TYR A 351 12.22 -11.41 -10.45
CA TYR A 351 12.67 -10.02 -10.46
C TYR A 351 13.16 -9.57 -9.08
N PHE A 352 12.34 -9.71 -8.02
CA PHE A 352 12.71 -9.31 -6.66
C PHE A 352 13.62 -10.33 -5.99
N ARG A 353 14.87 -10.42 -6.43
CA ARG A 353 15.86 -11.37 -5.91
C ARG A 353 16.42 -10.92 -4.56
N LEU A 354 16.78 -11.86 -3.69
CA LEU A 354 17.25 -11.58 -2.33
C LEU A 354 18.46 -10.63 -2.28
N ASN A 355 19.38 -10.72 -3.22
CA ASN A 355 20.61 -9.91 -3.26
C ASN A 355 20.35 -8.43 -3.59
N GLU A 356 19.33 -8.14 -4.39
CA GLU A 356 19.02 -6.78 -4.88
C GLU A 356 17.82 -6.18 -4.14
N TYR A 357 16.85 -7.01 -3.74
CA TYR A 357 15.57 -6.63 -3.18
C TYR A 357 15.24 -7.45 -1.93
N ALA A 358 16.16 -7.49 -0.96
CA ALA A 358 16.03 -8.34 0.23
C ALA A 358 14.69 -8.16 0.97
N THR A 359 14.19 -6.92 1.08
CA THR A 359 12.89 -6.62 1.71
C THR A 359 11.72 -7.21 0.92
N ASN A 360 11.65 -6.98 -0.40
CA ASN A 360 10.58 -7.53 -1.24
C ASN A 360 10.63 -9.06 -1.31
N TYR A 361 11.83 -9.63 -1.42
CA TYR A 361 12.02 -11.08 -1.44
C TYR A 361 11.54 -11.71 -0.13
N SER A 362 11.88 -11.10 1.02
CA SER A 362 11.44 -11.58 2.33
C SER A 362 9.92 -11.57 2.45
N GLN A 363 9.27 -10.47 2.05
CA GLN A 363 7.81 -10.37 2.01
C GLN A 363 7.20 -11.47 1.13
N LEU A 364 7.79 -11.76 -0.04
CA LEU A 364 7.31 -12.84 -0.92
C LEU A 364 7.45 -14.23 -0.29
N VAL A 365 8.47 -14.48 0.55
CA VAL A 365 8.60 -15.73 1.29
C VAL A 365 7.56 -15.81 2.42
N GLU A 366 7.29 -14.71 3.12
CA GLU A 366 6.21 -14.64 4.12
C GLU A 366 4.84 -14.87 3.49
N GLU A 367 4.55 -14.24 2.35
CA GLU A 367 3.31 -14.49 1.59
C GLU A 367 3.21 -15.95 1.12
N HIS A 368 4.33 -16.59 0.76
CA HIS A 368 4.38 -18.02 0.43
C HIS A 368 4.05 -18.89 1.66
N SER A 369 4.60 -18.54 2.82
CA SER A 369 4.30 -19.22 4.09
C SER A 369 2.80 -19.12 4.42
N LYS A 370 2.20 -17.93 4.26
CA LYS A 370 0.78 -17.68 4.48
C LYS A 370 -0.11 -18.50 3.53
N LEU A 371 0.28 -18.66 2.25
CA LEU A 371 -0.50 -19.48 1.30
C LEU A 371 -0.61 -20.93 1.78
N PHE A 372 0.50 -21.51 2.27
CA PHE A 372 0.47 -22.85 2.86
C PHE A 372 -0.34 -22.90 4.17
N LYS A 373 -0.25 -21.87 5.01
CA LYS A 373 -1.03 -21.78 6.27
C LYS A 373 -2.51 -21.81 5.97
N ASN A 374 -2.96 -20.96 5.05
CA ASN A 374 -4.37 -20.81 4.73
C ASN A 374 -4.89 -22.05 3.99
N LEU A 375 -4.13 -22.63 3.05
CA LEU A 375 -4.51 -23.89 2.40
C LEU A 375 -4.66 -25.04 3.42
N ALA A 376 -3.75 -25.13 4.40
CA ALA A 376 -3.83 -26.18 5.42
C ALA A 376 -5.14 -26.12 6.23
N ALA A 377 -5.68 -24.93 6.47
CA ALA A 377 -6.95 -24.77 7.17
C ALA A 377 -8.16 -25.34 6.39
N HIS A 378 -8.05 -25.45 5.05
CA HIS A 378 -9.08 -26.06 4.20
C HIS A 378 -8.88 -27.57 3.98
N ASP A 379 -7.73 -28.13 4.35
CA ASP A 379 -7.41 -29.54 4.05
C ASP A 379 -7.97 -30.45 5.16
N PRO A 380 -8.81 -31.46 4.86
CA PRO A 380 -9.31 -32.37 5.87
C PRO A 380 -8.25 -33.36 6.40
N ASP A 381 -7.13 -33.56 5.68
CA ASP A 381 -6.10 -34.54 6.04
C ASP A 381 -5.01 -33.92 6.92
N LEU A 382 -4.96 -34.32 8.19
CA LEU A 382 -3.99 -33.83 9.18
C LEU A 382 -2.53 -34.10 8.79
N ASN A 383 -2.24 -35.18 8.04
CA ASN A 383 -0.89 -35.46 7.56
C ASN A 383 -0.48 -34.49 6.44
N ARG A 384 -1.40 -34.14 5.52
CA ARG A 384 -1.17 -33.12 4.50
C ARG A 384 -0.99 -31.75 5.13
N GLN A 385 -1.82 -31.38 6.11
CA GLN A 385 -1.62 -30.15 6.89
C GLN A 385 -0.21 -30.09 7.50
N CYS A 386 0.21 -31.15 8.19
CA CYS A 386 1.58 -31.27 8.74
C CYS A 386 2.68 -31.08 7.69
N LYS A 387 2.51 -31.64 6.48
CA LYS A 387 3.46 -31.47 5.38
C LYS A 387 3.51 -30.03 4.86
N MET A 388 2.38 -29.33 4.82
CA MET A 388 2.32 -27.91 4.45
C MET A 388 3.06 -27.05 5.47
N HIS A 389 2.82 -27.26 6.78
CA HIS A 389 3.56 -26.58 7.84
C HIS A 389 5.07 -26.88 7.80
N LYS A 390 5.45 -28.12 7.48
CA LYS A 390 6.87 -28.47 7.28
C LYS A 390 7.51 -27.65 6.15
N ARG A 391 6.81 -27.49 5.01
CA ARG A 391 7.29 -26.67 3.89
C ARG A 391 7.46 -25.21 4.29
N ARG A 392 6.52 -24.64 5.05
CA ARG A 392 6.64 -23.29 5.64
C ARG A 392 7.90 -23.17 6.48
N MET A 393 8.11 -24.11 7.41
CA MET A 393 9.27 -24.13 8.30
C MET A 393 10.58 -24.13 7.52
N ASP A 394 10.67 -24.95 6.46
CA ASP A 394 11.89 -25.04 5.63
C ASP A 394 12.18 -23.73 4.89
N GLN A 395 11.15 -23.11 4.31
CA GLN A 395 11.29 -21.85 3.58
C GLN A 395 11.72 -20.69 4.48
N LEU A 396 11.07 -20.54 5.64
CA LEU A 396 11.39 -19.47 6.59
C LEU A 396 12.75 -19.69 7.26
N THR A 397 13.12 -20.93 7.56
CA THR A 397 14.45 -21.26 8.08
C THR A 397 15.55 -20.88 7.10
N ALA A 398 15.35 -21.16 5.80
CA ALA A 398 16.29 -20.76 4.75
C ALA A 398 16.42 -19.22 4.67
N LEU A 399 15.29 -18.50 4.77
CA LEU A 399 15.30 -17.04 4.77
C LEU A 399 16.06 -16.47 5.97
N VAL A 400 15.73 -16.89 7.20
CA VAL A 400 16.40 -16.41 8.43
C VAL A 400 17.91 -16.60 8.37
N ARG A 401 18.37 -17.75 7.85
CA ARG A 401 19.82 -18.03 7.71
C ARG A 401 20.52 -17.14 6.67
N SER A 402 19.77 -16.61 5.71
CA SER A 402 20.30 -15.77 4.62
C SER A 402 20.26 -14.27 4.94
N LEU A 403 19.48 -13.85 5.95
CA LEU A 403 19.37 -12.46 6.36
C LEU A 403 20.51 -12.05 7.28
N ASN A 404 21.01 -10.82 7.12
CA ASN A 404 21.95 -10.23 8.06
C ASN A 404 21.18 -9.60 9.25
N PRO A 405 21.34 -10.11 10.48
CA PRO A 405 20.62 -9.60 11.65
C PRO A 405 20.92 -8.14 11.96
N GLN A 406 22.06 -7.58 11.54
CA GLN A 406 22.39 -6.17 11.78
C GLN A 406 21.42 -5.21 11.07
N PHE A 407 20.96 -5.58 9.88
CA PHE A 407 20.05 -4.75 9.08
C PHE A 407 18.59 -5.19 9.19
N TYR A 408 18.35 -6.47 9.50
CA TYR A 408 17.01 -7.10 9.47
C TYR A 408 16.56 -7.65 10.82
N MET A 409 17.06 -7.14 11.95
CA MET A 409 16.77 -7.69 13.29
C MET A 409 15.28 -7.86 13.57
N SER A 410 14.45 -6.87 13.22
CA SER A 410 12.99 -6.93 13.42
C SER A 410 12.36 -8.09 12.64
N LEU A 411 12.74 -8.24 11.38
CA LEU A 411 12.28 -9.34 10.53
C LEU A 411 12.80 -10.69 11.05
N CYS A 412 14.07 -10.78 11.46
CA CYS A 412 14.62 -11.99 12.07
C CYS A 412 13.84 -12.40 13.31
N ARG A 413 13.45 -11.44 14.18
CA ARG A 413 12.59 -11.69 15.34
C ARG A 413 11.24 -12.26 14.93
N GLN A 414 10.56 -11.60 13.99
CA GLN A 414 9.25 -12.03 13.49
C GLN A 414 9.31 -13.46 12.92
N LEU A 415 10.32 -13.75 12.10
CA LEU A 415 10.50 -15.07 11.47
C LEU A 415 10.84 -16.16 12.50
N GLN A 416 11.68 -15.88 13.50
CA GLN A 416 11.98 -16.83 14.58
C GLN A 416 10.74 -17.14 15.42
N PHE A 417 9.93 -16.13 15.71
CA PHE A 417 8.66 -16.32 16.41
C PHE A 417 7.69 -17.17 15.58
N GLU A 418 7.49 -16.85 14.29
CA GLU A 418 6.62 -17.63 13.39
C GLU A 418 7.11 -19.09 13.25
N LEU A 419 8.43 -19.33 13.20
CA LEU A 419 9.00 -20.68 13.19
C LEU A 419 8.63 -21.46 14.46
N GLY A 420 8.68 -20.82 15.62
CA GLY A 420 8.22 -21.41 16.89
C GLY A 420 6.73 -21.76 16.89
N GLU A 421 5.88 -20.89 16.32
CA GLU A 421 4.44 -21.15 16.14
C GLU A 421 4.17 -22.28 15.13
N ILE A 422 4.96 -22.38 14.06
CA ILE A 422 4.85 -23.50 13.12
C ILE A 422 5.17 -24.82 13.83
N CYS A 423 6.21 -24.85 14.67
CA CYS A 423 6.49 -26.02 15.50
C CYS A 423 5.31 -26.34 16.43
N HIS A 424 4.68 -25.32 17.02
CA HIS A 424 3.49 -25.48 17.86
C HIS A 424 2.38 -26.24 17.13
N GLU A 425 2.00 -25.75 15.96
CA GLU A 425 0.92 -26.34 15.17
C GLU A 425 1.26 -27.77 14.73
N MET A 426 2.50 -28.00 14.32
CA MET A 426 2.94 -29.35 13.94
C MET A 426 2.92 -30.32 15.12
N ILE A 427 3.26 -29.88 16.34
CA ILE A 427 3.15 -30.69 17.56
C ILE A 427 1.69 -31.02 17.86
N HIS A 428 0.80 -30.03 17.77
CA HIS A 428 -0.63 -30.21 18.00
C HIS A 428 -1.24 -31.20 17.00
N LEU A 429 -1.00 -31.01 15.70
CA LEU A 429 -1.45 -31.92 14.64
C LEU A 429 -0.93 -33.34 14.84
N LYS A 430 0.37 -33.51 15.15
CA LYS A 430 0.94 -34.85 15.40
C LYS A 430 0.37 -35.51 16.65
N THR A 431 0.07 -34.74 17.67
CA THR A 431 -0.58 -35.25 18.89
C THR A 431 -2.00 -35.74 18.56
N ARG A 432 -2.77 -34.98 17.78
CA ARG A 432 -4.10 -35.40 17.30
C ARG A 432 -4.04 -36.70 16.50
N ILE A 433 -3.14 -36.78 15.51
CA ILE A 433 -2.90 -38.01 14.71
C ILE A 433 -2.50 -39.19 15.60
N ALA A 434 -1.76 -38.95 16.69
CA ALA A 434 -1.37 -40.01 17.61
C ALA A 434 -2.53 -40.48 18.50
N ASN A 435 -3.45 -39.58 18.85
CA ASN A 435 -4.63 -39.89 19.66
C ASN A 435 -5.77 -40.53 18.86
N GLU A 436 -5.83 -40.33 17.53
CA GLU A 436 -6.79 -41.01 16.65
C GLU A 436 -6.49 -42.50 16.45
N THR A 437 -5.28 -42.96 16.79
CA THR A 437 -4.93 -44.39 16.73
C THR A 437 -5.22 -45.11 18.04
N ILE A 438 -5.94 -46.23 17.97
CA ILE A 438 -6.37 -47.07 19.11
C ILE A 438 -5.18 -47.59 19.95
N GLU A 439 -4.01 -47.73 19.33
CA GLU A 439 -2.80 -48.27 19.97
C GLU A 439 -2.03 -47.27 20.86
N GLY A 440 -2.55 -46.07 21.08
CA GLY A 440 -1.87 -45.01 21.84
C GLY A 440 -0.63 -44.45 21.10
N ILE A 441 0.17 -43.64 21.81
CA ILE A 441 1.32 -42.95 21.21
C ILE A 441 2.53 -43.90 21.14
N SER A 442 2.79 -44.46 19.95
CA SER A 442 4.04 -45.21 19.70
C SER A 442 5.30 -44.37 19.98
N ILE A 443 6.39 -45.02 20.39
CA ILE A 443 7.70 -44.38 20.66
C ILE A 443 8.19 -43.54 19.46
N SER A 444 8.01 -44.04 18.23
CA SER A 444 8.38 -43.31 17.00
C SER A 444 7.58 -42.02 16.79
N LYS A 445 6.27 -42.01 17.12
CA LYS A 445 5.43 -40.80 17.06
C LYS A 445 5.85 -39.79 18.14
N ALA A 446 6.10 -40.26 19.35
CA ALA A 446 6.55 -39.41 20.45
C ALA A 446 7.95 -38.80 20.16
N ALA A 447 8.87 -39.54 19.52
CA ALA A 447 10.19 -39.03 19.13
C ALA A 447 10.10 -37.87 18.13
N LYS A 448 9.14 -37.95 17.19
CA LYS A 448 8.88 -36.84 16.25
C LYS A 448 8.32 -35.60 16.93
N ILE A 449 7.44 -35.78 17.92
CA ILE A 449 6.91 -34.67 18.73
C ILE A 449 8.03 -34.03 19.54
N SER A 450 8.87 -34.83 20.19
CA SER A 450 10.03 -34.36 20.94
C SER A 450 11.01 -33.57 20.05
N SER A 451 11.29 -34.07 18.84
CA SER A 451 12.19 -33.38 17.89
C SER A 451 11.63 -32.01 17.44
N LEU A 452 10.32 -31.89 17.26
CA LEU A 452 9.68 -30.60 16.97
C LEU A 452 9.69 -29.68 18.18
N ALA A 453 9.50 -30.22 19.39
CA ALA A 453 9.60 -29.46 20.63
C ALA A 453 11.02 -28.86 20.79
N THR A 454 12.08 -29.63 20.53
CA THR A 454 13.46 -29.11 20.54
C THR A 454 13.68 -27.99 19.52
N GLN A 455 13.16 -28.14 18.30
CA GLN A 455 13.23 -27.08 17.28
C GLN A 455 12.47 -25.81 17.71
N GLY A 456 11.24 -25.98 18.22
CA GLY A 456 10.43 -24.87 18.72
C GLY A 456 11.08 -24.13 19.88
N ILE A 457 11.69 -24.86 20.83
CA ILE A 457 12.49 -24.28 21.92
C ILE A 457 13.62 -23.44 21.34
N SER A 458 14.41 -24.00 20.41
CA SER A 458 15.52 -23.28 19.80
C SER A 458 15.09 -21.99 19.08
N HIS A 459 13.98 -22.02 18.34
CA HIS A 459 13.46 -20.83 17.65
C HIS A 459 12.99 -19.74 18.63
N PHE A 460 12.24 -20.11 19.67
CA PHE A 460 11.80 -19.16 20.69
C PHE A 460 12.96 -18.62 21.55
N GLU A 461 13.95 -19.46 21.89
CA GLU A 461 15.17 -19.01 22.58
C GLU A 461 15.95 -18.02 21.71
N ASN A 462 16.13 -18.31 20.41
CA ASN A 462 16.78 -17.39 19.48
C ASN A 462 16.05 -16.05 19.40
N PHE A 463 14.70 -16.06 19.38
CA PHE A 463 13.88 -14.86 19.46
C PHE A 463 14.11 -14.08 20.76
N ILE A 464 13.99 -14.73 21.92
CA ILE A 464 14.18 -14.11 23.25
C ILE A 464 15.60 -13.53 23.38
N ASN A 465 16.62 -14.24 22.90
CA ASN A 465 18.01 -13.81 22.97
C ASN A 465 18.27 -12.49 22.25
N THR A 466 17.45 -12.13 21.24
CA THR A 466 17.58 -10.84 20.57
C THR A 466 17.16 -9.64 21.43
N PHE A 467 16.51 -9.86 22.57
CA PHE A 467 16.09 -8.81 23.51
C PHE A 467 17.03 -8.65 24.71
N LYS A 468 18.07 -9.49 24.79
CA LYS A 468 19.07 -9.40 25.86
C LYS A 468 20.03 -8.23 25.61
N ASP A 469 20.46 -7.60 26.68
CA ASP A 469 21.53 -6.60 26.68
C ASP A 469 22.92 -7.25 26.46
N LYS A 470 23.98 -6.45 26.54
CA LYS A 470 25.36 -6.92 26.34
C LYS A 470 25.81 -7.89 27.44
N GLU A 471 25.18 -7.79 28.59
CA GLU A 471 25.39 -8.61 29.78
C GLU A 471 24.54 -9.90 29.74
N GLY A 472 23.70 -10.07 28.71
CA GLY A 472 22.85 -11.25 28.51
C GLY A 472 21.56 -11.22 29.33
N LYS A 473 21.17 -10.07 29.90
CA LYS A 473 19.97 -9.91 30.71
C LYS A 473 18.83 -9.32 29.89
N LEU A 474 17.61 -9.77 30.20
CA LEU A 474 16.39 -9.16 29.67
C LEU A 474 16.08 -7.88 30.46
N PRO A 475 15.48 -6.85 29.83
CA PRO A 475 15.01 -5.67 30.53
C PRO A 475 13.88 -6.00 31.51
N ASP A 476 13.75 -5.21 32.58
CA ASP A 476 12.71 -5.39 33.61
C ASP A 476 11.29 -5.15 33.07
N THR A 477 11.16 -4.31 32.04
CA THR A 477 9.90 -4.00 31.35
C THR A 477 10.14 -3.96 29.84
N PHE A 478 9.23 -4.55 29.06
CA PHE A 478 9.26 -4.54 27.59
C PHE A 478 8.33 -3.45 27.05
N SER A 479 8.57 -2.98 25.82
CA SER A 479 7.61 -2.13 25.11
C SER A 479 6.31 -2.90 24.83
N GLU A 480 5.18 -2.21 24.79
CA GLU A 480 3.84 -2.82 24.63
C GLU A 480 3.77 -3.86 23.50
N ASP A 481 4.30 -3.53 22.32
CA ASP A 481 4.33 -4.42 21.15
C ASP A 481 5.09 -5.75 21.36
N ASN A 482 6.03 -5.77 22.32
CA ASN A 482 6.91 -6.91 22.56
C ASN A 482 6.49 -7.75 23.78
N VAL A 483 5.63 -7.22 24.65
CA VAL A 483 5.19 -7.92 25.89
C VAL A 483 4.59 -9.28 25.56
N ARG A 484 3.51 -9.32 24.76
CA ARG A 484 2.82 -10.58 24.43
C ARG A 484 3.74 -11.58 23.72
N PRO A 485 4.44 -11.23 22.61
CA PRO A 485 5.33 -12.18 21.95
C PRO A 485 6.40 -12.79 22.87
N ILE A 486 7.00 -12.00 23.76
CA ILE A 486 8.03 -12.50 24.67
C ILE A 486 7.44 -13.45 25.72
N LEU A 487 6.32 -13.09 26.32
CA LEU A 487 5.66 -13.94 27.32
C LEU A 487 5.14 -15.24 26.71
N ILE A 488 4.57 -15.17 25.50
CA ILE A 488 4.12 -16.36 24.75
C ILE A 488 5.30 -17.27 24.39
N ALA A 489 6.44 -16.71 23.99
CA ALA A 489 7.65 -17.49 23.72
C ALA A 489 8.12 -18.26 24.97
N HIS A 490 8.18 -17.60 26.14
CA HIS A 490 8.53 -18.25 27.41
C HIS A 490 7.51 -19.34 27.78
N PHE A 491 6.21 -19.04 27.67
CA PHE A 491 5.14 -19.99 27.93
C PHE A 491 5.25 -21.25 27.06
N TYR A 492 5.47 -21.09 25.75
CA TYR A 492 5.60 -22.24 24.85
C TYR A 492 6.87 -23.04 25.09
N ILE A 493 8.01 -22.42 25.41
CA ILE A 493 9.22 -23.15 25.80
C ILE A 493 8.92 -24.03 27.03
N GLY A 494 8.28 -23.47 28.06
CA GLY A 494 7.85 -24.23 29.24
C GLY A 494 6.98 -25.44 28.88
N ARG A 495 5.97 -25.25 28.00
CA ARG A 495 5.14 -26.35 27.51
C ARG A 495 5.94 -27.39 26.73
N TYR A 496 6.91 -26.98 25.92
CA TYR A 496 7.71 -27.91 25.11
C TYR A 496 8.68 -28.74 25.93
N CYS A 497 9.22 -28.20 27.02
CA CYS A 497 10.01 -28.98 27.99
C CYS A 497 9.21 -30.18 28.53
N SER A 498 7.88 -30.05 28.70
CA SER A 498 7.01 -31.17 29.12
C SER A 498 6.79 -32.24 28.03
N LYS A 499 7.12 -31.93 26.77
CA LYS A 499 6.91 -32.80 25.60
C LYS A 499 8.19 -33.48 25.12
N LEU A 500 9.32 -33.25 25.79
CA LEU A 500 10.59 -33.89 25.46
C LEU A 500 10.57 -35.37 25.90
N LEU A 501 10.91 -36.25 24.97
CA LEU A 501 11.18 -37.64 25.28
C LEU A 501 12.57 -37.76 25.88
N GLU A 502 12.63 -38.15 27.14
CA GLU A 502 13.89 -38.39 27.83
C GLU A 502 13.79 -39.67 28.65
N THR A 503 14.86 -40.47 28.65
CA THR A 503 14.95 -41.71 29.42
C THR A 503 15.88 -41.56 30.62
N ASP A 504 16.88 -40.68 30.53
CA ASP A 504 17.82 -40.39 31.61
C ASP A 504 17.13 -39.57 32.71
N PRO A 505 17.10 -40.05 33.97
CA PRO A 505 16.58 -39.30 35.11
C PRO A 505 17.15 -37.89 35.26
N ASN A 506 18.45 -37.70 35.00
CA ASN A 506 19.10 -36.40 35.16
C ASN A 506 18.60 -35.37 34.15
N ASN A 507 18.44 -35.79 32.89
CA ASN A 507 17.90 -34.93 31.85
C ASN A 507 16.40 -34.67 32.04
N LYS A 508 15.63 -35.62 32.60
CA LYS A 508 14.24 -35.37 33.01
C LYS A 508 14.15 -34.28 34.08
N GLU A 509 15.02 -34.35 35.09
CA GLU A 509 15.09 -33.34 36.14
C GLU A 509 15.50 -31.98 35.58
N HIS A 510 16.49 -31.95 34.68
CA HIS A 510 16.89 -30.72 33.99
C HIS A 510 15.73 -30.09 33.20
N ASN A 511 14.97 -30.89 32.44
CA ASN A 511 13.82 -30.41 31.67
C ASN A 511 12.70 -29.87 32.59
N LEU A 512 12.46 -30.51 33.73
CA LEU A 512 11.52 -30.02 34.74
C LEU A 512 11.98 -28.70 35.37
N SER A 513 13.28 -28.58 35.65
CA SER A 513 13.88 -27.34 36.16
C SER A 513 13.69 -26.18 35.17
N LYS A 514 14.03 -26.39 33.88
CA LYS A 514 13.79 -25.41 32.83
C LYS A 514 12.31 -25.06 32.69
N LEU A 515 11.43 -26.05 32.68
CA LEU A 515 9.99 -25.83 32.62
C LEU A 515 9.53 -24.88 33.74
N LYS A 516 9.98 -25.14 34.97
CA LYS A 516 9.68 -24.29 36.13
C LYS A 516 10.24 -22.88 35.96
N GLU A 517 11.47 -22.74 35.48
CA GLU A 517 12.10 -21.45 35.21
C GLU A 517 11.26 -20.59 34.25
N TYR A 518 10.85 -21.15 33.10
CA TYR A 518 10.09 -20.42 32.09
C TYR A 518 8.69 -20.01 32.57
N PHE A 519 7.94 -20.89 33.25
CA PHE A 519 6.64 -20.50 33.80
C PHE A 519 6.78 -19.48 34.95
N THR A 520 7.83 -19.63 35.78
CA THR A 520 8.12 -18.66 36.84
C THR A 520 8.41 -17.28 36.27
N PHE A 521 9.15 -17.20 35.16
CA PHE A 521 9.40 -15.93 34.47
C PHE A 521 8.09 -15.24 34.06
N VAL A 522 7.17 -15.97 33.41
CA VAL A 522 5.88 -15.40 32.96
C VAL A 522 5.08 -14.84 34.14
N VAL A 523 4.96 -15.60 35.23
CA VAL A 523 4.20 -15.16 36.41
C VAL A 523 4.86 -13.96 37.09
N LYS A 524 6.17 -14.03 37.36
CA LYS A 524 6.90 -12.93 38.03
C LYS A 524 6.90 -11.65 37.22
N TYR A 525 6.99 -11.75 35.89
CA TYR A 525 6.94 -10.58 35.03
C TYR A 525 5.60 -9.83 35.15
N VAL A 526 4.49 -10.57 35.13
CA VAL A 526 3.14 -9.97 35.28
C VAL A 526 2.91 -9.47 36.70
N GLU A 527 3.41 -10.15 37.73
CA GLU A 527 3.34 -9.65 39.11
C GLU A 527 4.09 -8.32 39.29
N ALA A 528 5.24 -8.17 38.62
CA ALA A 528 6.00 -6.92 38.61
C ALA A 528 5.38 -5.84 37.71
N ASN A 529 4.60 -6.22 36.70
CA ASN A 529 3.96 -5.31 35.73
C ASN A 529 2.46 -5.66 35.55
N PRO A 530 1.59 -5.35 36.53
CA PRO A 530 0.20 -5.82 36.54
C PRO A 530 -0.64 -5.39 35.34
N ASP A 531 -0.35 -4.21 34.77
CA ASP A 531 -1.06 -3.68 33.60
C ASP A 531 -0.92 -4.57 32.36
N HIS A 532 0.13 -5.40 32.32
CA HIS A 532 0.39 -6.33 31.23
C HIS A 532 -0.35 -7.67 31.35
N ALA A 533 -1.05 -7.93 32.46
CA ALA A 533 -1.73 -9.21 32.68
C ALA A 533 -2.79 -9.53 31.60
N SER A 534 -3.50 -8.50 31.14
CA SER A 534 -4.51 -8.59 30.08
C SER A 534 -3.93 -9.10 28.76
N THR A 535 -2.63 -8.91 28.51
CA THR A 535 -1.98 -9.33 27.28
C THR A 535 -1.77 -10.83 27.17
N ILE A 536 -1.93 -11.61 28.25
CA ILE A 536 -1.78 -13.08 28.30
C ILE A 536 -2.83 -13.75 29.21
N GLU A 537 -4.07 -13.26 29.15
CA GLU A 537 -5.18 -13.70 30.01
C GLU A 537 -5.47 -15.22 29.96
N ASN A 538 -5.20 -15.86 28.83
CA ASN A 538 -5.44 -17.29 28.63
C ASN A 538 -4.25 -18.14 29.09
N GLU A 539 -3.03 -17.62 28.97
CA GLU A 539 -1.80 -18.35 29.25
C GLU A 539 -1.37 -18.22 30.71
N LEU A 540 -1.66 -17.09 31.36
CA LEU A 540 -1.27 -16.82 32.74
C LEU A 540 -1.89 -17.80 33.76
N PRO A 541 -3.20 -18.12 33.72
CA PRO A 541 -3.78 -19.12 34.63
C PRO A 541 -3.12 -20.48 34.48
N LEU A 542 -2.90 -20.92 33.23
CA LEU A 542 -2.25 -22.20 32.92
C LEU A 542 -0.81 -22.26 33.44
N ALA A 543 -0.07 -21.15 33.39
CA ALA A 543 1.27 -21.05 33.95
C ALA A 543 1.25 -21.20 35.48
N LYS A 544 0.29 -20.56 36.17
CA LYS A 544 0.12 -20.67 37.63
C LYS A 544 -0.27 -22.09 38.04
N GLU A 545 -1.28 -22.68 37.42
CA GLU A 545 -1.71 -24.06 37.67
C GLU A 545 -0.56 -25.06 37.48
N MET A 546 0.27 -24.89 36.45
CA MET A 546 1.41 -25.75 36.21
C MET A 546 2.47 -25.63 37.32
N LEU A 547 2.73 -24.42 37.82
CA LEU A 547 3.67 -24.18 38.93
C LEU A 547 3.16 -24.78 40.26
N GLU A 548 1.86 -24.67 40.52
CA GLU A 548 1.19 -25.30 41.67
C GLU A 548 1.32 -26.83 41.61
N TYR A 549 0.92 -27.42 40.48
CA TYR A 549 1.01 -28.86 40.25
C TYR A 549 2.43 -29.41 40.45
N MET A 550 3.45 -28.70 39.94
CA MET A 550 4.85 -29.09 40.14
C MET A 550 5.29 -29.04 41.61
N THR A 551 4.81 -28.04 42.35
CA THR A 551 5.14 -27.87 43.77
C THR A 551 4.50 -28.98 44.60
N GLU A 552 3.24 -29.31 44.33
CA GLU A 552 2.54 -30.43 44.95
C GLU A 552 3.22 -31.77 44.68
N ARG A 553 3.60 -32.01 43.41
CA ARG A 553 4.29 -33.25 43.02
C ARG A 553 5.66 -33.37 43.70
N ALA A 554 6.41 -32.28 43.85
CA ALA A 554 7.67 -32.27 44.58
C ALA A 554 7.46 -32.61 46.07
N ASN A 555 6.43 -32.04 46.70
CA ASN A 555 6.09 -32.32 48.09
C ASN A 555 5.67 -33.79 48.31
N GLN A 556 4.91 -34.38 47.38
CA GLN A 556 4.53 -35.80 47.44
C GLN A 556 5.73 -36.74 47.33
N VAL A 557 6.70 -36.43 46.45
CA VAL A 557 7.94 -37.23 46.32
C VAL A 557 8.76 -37.16 47.62
N VAL A 558 8.88 -35.97 48.23
CA VAL A 558 9.58 -35.80 49.51
C VAL A 558 8.88 -36.57 50.63
N MET A 559 7.55 -36.52 50.73
CA MET A 559 6.80 -37.29 51.73
C MET A 559 6.90 -38.82 51.54
N SER A 560 6.97 -39.29 50.28
CA SER A 560 7.16 -40.72 49.98
C SER A 560 8.59 -41.23 50.20
N ALA A 561 9.58 -40.33 50.25
CA ALA A 561 10.98 -40.67 50.54
C ALA A 561 11.31 -40.62 52.05
N THR A 562 10.43 -40.00 52.85
CA THR A 562 10.54 -39.91 54.32
C THR A 562 9.61 -40.87 55.06
N SER A 563 8.83 -41.68 54.33
CA SER A 563 8.02 -42.80 54.83
C SER A 563 8.72 -44.11 54.50
#